data_AF-A0A2L1U3Y5-F1
#
_entry.id   AF-A0A2L1U3Y5-F1
#
_cell.length_a   1.000
_cell.length_b   1.000
_cell.length_c   1.000
_cell.angle_alpha   90.00
_cell.angle_beta   90.00
_cell.angle_gamma   90.00
#
_symmetry.space_group_name_H-M   'P 1'
#
loop_
_entity.id
_entity.type
_entity.pdbx_description
1 polymer ?
#
loop_
_entity_poly.entity_id
_entity_poly.type
_entity_poly.pdbx_seq_one_letter_code
_entity_poly.pdbx_strand_id
1 'polypeptide(L)' 'MSGKIRIQFTTNPFDQWRLSQVGGYIERFRGKEVFAFDRHDQYMKYLQLNTQRKE' A
#
# COMPACT_ATOMS: atom_id res chain seq x y z
N MET A 1 15.85 -11.28 5.92
CA MET A 1 14.58 -11.77 5.33
C MET A 1 13.90 -10.60 4.65
N SER A 2 13.95 -10.50 3.32
CA SER A 2 13.37 -9.39 2.57
C SER A 2 12.14 -9.88 1.82
N GLY A 3 11.03 -10.05 2.54
CA GLY A 3 9.75 -10.44 1.95
C GLY A 3 8.96 -9.19 1.57
N LYS A 4 8.47 -9.12 0.33
CA LYS A 4 7.53 -8.07 -0.08
C LYS A 4 6.32 -8.06 0.85
N ILE A 5 5.96 -6.89 1.34
CA ILE A 5 4.76 -6.69 2.18
C ILE A 5 3.57 -6.60 1.24
N ARG A 6 2.51 -7.34 1.54
CA ARG A 6 1.27 -7.36 0.75
C ARG A 6 0.10 -7.09 1.66
N ILE A 7 -0.73 -6.13 1.31
CA ILE A 7 -1.99 -5.85 1.99
C ILE A 7 -3.15 -5.92 1.00
N GLN A 8 -4.35 -6.05 1.53
CA GLN A 8 -5.56 -6.11 0.71
C GLN A 8 -5.68 -4.88 -0.19
N PHE A 9 -6.00 -5.11 -1.46
CA PHE A 9 -6.36 -4.06 -2.39
C PHE A 9 -7.64 -3.33 -1.93
N THR A 10 -7.70 -2.04 -2.19
CA THR A 10 -8.83 -1.16 -1.85
C THR A 10 -9.12 -0.22 -3.03
N THR A 11 -10.40 -0.04 -3.31
CA THR A 11 -10.89 0.90 -4.33
C THR A 11 -11.03 2.32 -3.79
N ASN A 12 -10.75 2.55 -2.50
CA ASN A 12 -10.85 3.87 -1.90
C ASN A 12 -9.82 4.83 -2.53
N PRO A 13 -10.24 6.00 -3.07
CA PRO A 13 -9.32 6.95 -3.69
C PRO A 13 -8.19 7.42 -2.78
N PHE A 14 -8.46 7.60 -1.48
CA PHE A 14 -7.44 7.99 -0.52
C PHE A 14 -6.40 6.90 -0.32
N ASP A 15 -6.82 5.63 -0.25
CA ASP A 15 -5.89 4.51 -0.10
C ASP A 15 -5.02 4.32 -1.36
N GLN A 16 -5.60 4.50 -2.55
CA GLN A 16 -4.84 4.49 -3.81
C GLN A 16 -3.87 5.67 -3.91
N TRP A 17 -4.28 6.86 -3.45
CA TRP A 17 -3.40 8.01 -3.34
C TRP A 17 -2.23 7.73 -2.38
N ARG A 18 -2.49 7.17 -1.20
CA ARG A 18 -1.42 6.80 -0.25
C ARG A 18 -0.43 5.80 -0.85
N LEU A 19 -0.93 4.82 -1.61
CA LEU A 19 -0.08 3.85 -2.30
C LEU A 19 0.88 4.55 -3.27
N SER A 20 0.38 5.48 -4.08
CA SER A 20 1.20 6.21 -5.05
C SER A 20 2.25 7.10 -4.39
N GLN A 21 1.93 7.72 -3.24
CA GLN A 21 2.87 8.58 -2.51
C GLN A 21 4.11 7.84 -2.00
N VAL A 22 3.99 6.53 -1.72
CA VAL A 22 5.09 5.74 -1.13
C VAL A 22 5.82 4.87 -2.16
N GLY A 23 5.42 4.96 -3.43
CA GLY A 23 5.95 4.09 -4.49
C GLY A 23 5.56 2.63 -4.32
N GLY A 24 4.44 2.36 -3.64
CA GLY A 24 3.83 1.04 -3.66
C GLY A 24 3.11 0.80 -4.99
N TYR A 25 2.81 -0.46 -5.29
CA TYR A 25 2.19 -0.82 -6.56
C TYR A 25 1.13 -1.90 -6.37
N ILE A 26 0.25 -2.04 -7.35
CA ILE A 26 -0.76 -3.10 -7.36
C ILE A 26 -0.16 -4.32 -8.05
N GLU A 27 -0.25 -5.48 -7.40
CA GLU A 27 0.12 -6.76 -8.02
C GLU A 27 -0.98 -7.80 -7.84
N ARG A 28 -1.00 -8.79 -8.74
CA ARG A 28 -1.86 -9.94 -8.59
C ARG A 28 -1.13 -11.03 -7.80
N PHE A 29 -1.58 -11.30 -6.59
CA PHE A 29 -1.04 -12.35 -5.73
C PHE A 29 -2.11 -13.39 -5.42
N ARG A 30 -1.83 -14.66 -5.75
CA ARG A 30 -2.77 -15.79 -5.55
C ARG A 30 -4.16 -15.52 -6.14
N GLY A 31 -4.19 -14.94 -7.34
CA GLY A 31 -5.43 -14.64 -8.06
C GLY A 31 -6.16 -13.36 -7.61
N LYS A 32 -5.72 -12.71 -6.53
CA LYS A 32 -6.32 -11.47 -6.00
C LYS A 32 -5.40 -10.27 -6.21
N GLU A 33 -5.97 -9.09 -6.40
CA GLU A 33 -5.21 -7.84 -6.38
C GLU A 33 -4.82 -7.50 -4.94
N VAL A 34 -3.58 -7.07 -4.76
CA VAL A 34 -3.02 -6.62 -3.49
C VAL A 34 -2.20 -5.35 -3.71
N PHE A 35 -2.10 -4.55 -2.67
CA PHE A 35 -1.08 -3.51 -2.61
C PHE A 35 0.22 -4.14 -2.14
N ALA A 36 1.29 -3.95 -2.89
CA ALA A 36 2.61 -4.48 -2.62
C ALA A 36 3.62 -3.37 -2.34
N PHE A 37 4.54 -3.69 -1.42
CA PHE A 37 5.65 -2.84 -1.02
C PHE A 37 6.93 -3.69 -1.00
N ASP A 38 7.95 -3.25 -1.69
CA ASP A 38 9.24 -3.94 -1.74
C ASP A 38 10.06 -3.73 -0.47
N ARG A 39 9.82 -2.61 0.22
CA ARG A 39 10.56 -2.20 1.40
C ARG A 39 9.65 -1.85 2.57
N HIS A 40 10.14 -2.09 3.78
CA HIS A 40 9.40 -1.80 5.01
C HIS A 40 9.13 -0.29 5.20
N ASP A 41 10.04 0.58 4.76
CA ASP A 41 9.87 2.04 4.87
C ASP A 41 8.68 2.56 4.04
N GLN A 42 8.41 1.95 2.87
CA GLN A 42 7.24 2.30 2.05
C GLN A 42 5.95 1.98 2.79
N TYR A 43 5.87 0.80 3.40
CA TYR A 43 4.70 0.39 4.17
C TYR A 43 4.49 1.27 5.42
N MET A 44 5.57 1.60 6.14
CA MET A 44 5.46 2.49 7.30
C MET A 44 4.99 3.89 6.92
N LYS A 45 5.50 4.47 5.82
CA LYS A 45 5.00 5.74 5.29
C LYS A 45 3.53 5.64 4.86
N TYR A 46 3.10 4.52 4.28
CA TYR A 46 1.71 4.30 3.88
C TYR A 46 0.78 4.37 5.09
N LEU A 47 1.18 3.77 6.22
CA LEU A 47 0.45 3.84 7.48
C LEU A 47 0.45 5.26 8.05
N GLN A 48 1.59 5.96 8.01
CA GLN A 48 1.70 7.34 8.50
C GLN A 48 0.77 8.30 7.74
N LEU A 49 0.62 8.14 6.43
CA LEU A 49 -0.28 8.97 5.64
C LEU A 49 -1.76 8.82 6.05
N ASN A 50 -2.13 7.78 6.80
CA ASN A 50 -3.49 7.64 7.31
C ASN A 50 -3.90 8.77 8.26
N THR A 51 -2.95 9.48 8.88
CA THR A 51 -3.23 10.67 9.70
C THR A 51 -3.74 11.85 8.86
N GLN A 52 -3.54 11.83 7.54
CA GLN A 52 -4.03 12.84 6.61
C GLN A 52 -5.44 12.55 6.09
N ARG A 53 -6.05 11.43 6.54
CA ARG A 53 -7.43 11.10 6.19
C ARG A 53 -8.34 12.12 6.87
N LYS A 54 -8.91 13.03 6.08
CA LYS A 54 -9.98 13.91 6.55
C LYS A 54 -11.28 13.10 6.49
N GLU A 55 -11.95 12.98 7.64
CA GLU A 55 -13.29 12.40 7.74
C GLU A 55 -14.35 13.31 7.09
#